data_AF-C0XRM8-F1
#
_entry.id   AF-C0XRM8-F1
#
_cell.length_a   1.000
_cell.length_b   1.000
_cell.length_c   1.000
_cell.angle_alpha   90.00
_cell.angle_beta   90.00
_cell.angle_gamma   90.00
#
_symmetry.space_group_name_H-M   'P 1'
#
loop_
_entity.id
_entity.type
_entity.pdbx_description
1 polymer ?
#
loop_
_entity_poly.entity_id
_entity_poly.type
_entity_poly.pdbx_seq_one_letter_code
_entity_poly.pdbx_strand_id
1 'polypeptide(L)'
;MQKTAAVLRHRELTQEIYNIGDEVAEYIEHIAESIADYDGELTDDCLAEFSEIIDDARQDARRVVGELIGLRQALTSGMRAGLLSASASAEERIPEPEFLDAIGLEDLYPLTAPFSVRTMNDALTGRTELTVQHLTEIVSFTLEQTDMVARELGAVSLPHLYARVGELVEAAVEGWMETVCVDHPAFTRTMRGSNPPTFLAERARIDAIVAKVAAKRSRRGA
;
A
#
# COMPACT_ATOMS: atom_id res chain seq x y z
N MET A 1 -25.45 10.13 -28.66
CA MET A 1 -25.14 8.77 -28.17
C MET A 1 -23.65 8.60 -27.82
N GLN A 2 -22.70 8.93 -28.70
CA GLN A 2 -21.25 8.80 -28.43
C GLN A 2 -20.72 9.65 -27.25
N LYS A 3 -21.22 10.89 -27.07
CA LYS A 3 -20.81 11.77 -25.96
C LYS A 3 -21.14 11.18 -24.58
N THR A 4 -22.24 10.44 -24.46
CA THR A 4 -22.63 9.78 -23.21
C THR A 4 -21.71 8.61 -22.87
N ALA A 5 -21.29 7.83 -23.88
CA ALA A 5 -20.36 6.72 -23.68
C ALA A 5 -18.95 7.20 -23.28
N ALA A 6 -18.44 8.27 -23.89
CA ALA A 6 -17.13 8.82 -23.53
C ALA A 6 -17.08 9.39 -22.11
N VAL A 7 -18.16 10.02 -21.64
CA VAL A 7 -18.26 10.52 -20.25
C VAL A 7 -18.33 9.37 -19.25
N LEU A 8 -19.06 8.30 -19.57
CA LEU A 8 -19.09 7.10 -18.72
C LEU A 8 -17.71 6.44 -18.63
N ARG A 9 -17.02 6.25 -19.76
CA ARG A 9 -15.66 5.67 -19.76
C ARG A 9 -14.66 6.53 -19.00
N HIS A 10 -14.74 7.87 -19.12
CA HIS A 10 -13.92 8.76 -18.30
C HIS A 10 -14.16 8.52 -16.81
N ARG A 11 -15.41 8.40 -16.36
CA ARG A 11 -15.73 8.14 -14.96
C ARG A 11 -15.23 6.76 -14.50
N GLU A 12 -15.39 5.73 -15.32
CA GLU A 12 -14.88 4.38 -15.05
C GLU A 12 -13.38 4.39 -14.84
N LEU A 13 -12.62 5.01 -15.75
CA LEU A 13 -11.17 5.08 -15.64
C LEU A 13 -10.71 5.93 -14.45
N THR A 14 -11.42 7.01 -14.10
CA THR A 14 -11.14 7.76 -12.87
C THR A 14 -11.36 6.89 -11.64
N GLN A 15 -12.38 6.02 -11.63
CA GLN A 15 -12.57 5.05 -10.57
C GLN A 15 -11.49 3.97 -10.57
N GLU A 16 -11.04 3.50 -11.74
CA GLU A 16 -9.91 2.56 -11.86
C GLU A 16 -8.64 3.14 -11.19
N ILE A 17 -8.38 4.46 -11.28
CA ILE A 17 -7.26 5.09 -10.55
C ILE A 17 -7.40 4.92 -9.03
N TYR A 18 -8.59 5.23 -8.47
CA TYR A 18 -8.82 5.10 -7.04
C TYR A 18 -8.66 3.65 -6.58
N ASN A 19 -9.25 2.70 -7.33
CA ASN A 19 -9.16 1.28 -6.99
C ASN A 19 -7.71 0.78 -6.92
N ILE A 20 -6.84 1.25 -7.83
CA ILE A 20 -5.41 0.88 -7.80
C ILE A 20 -4.73 1.42 -6.53
N GLY A 21 -4.98 2.69 -6.17
CA GLY A 21 -4.40 3.27 -4.96
C GLY A 21 -4.92 2.62 -3.68
N ASP A 22 -6.22 2.29 -3.64
CA ASP A 22 -6.86 1.60 -2.52
C ASP A 22 -6.28 0.19 -2.35
N GLU A 23 -6.05 -0.56 -3.43
CA GLU A 23 -5.46 -1.90 -3.39
C GLU A 23 -3.99 -1.86 -2.89
N VAL A 24 -3.19 -0.91 -3.38
CA VAL A 24 -1.81 -0.72 -2.87
C VAL A 24 -1.84 -0.39 -1.38
N ALA A 25 -2.72 0.51 -0.94
CA ALA A 25 -2.86 0.88 0.47
C ALA A 25 -3.27 -0.31 1.34
N GLU A 26 -4.26 -1.11 0.92
CA GLU A 26 -4.76 -2.28 1.64
C GLU A 26 -3.64 -3.29 1.92
N TYR A 27 -2.76 -3.56 0.95
CA TYR A 27 -1.64 -4.50 1.17
C TYR A 27 -0.56 -3.93 2.09
N ILE A 28 -0.36 -2.60 2.13
CA ILE A 28 0.53 -1.98 3.12
C ILE A 28 -0.07 -2.12 4.54
N GLU A 29 -1.40 -1.99 4.67
CA GLU A 29 -2.10 -2.22 5.94
C GLU A 29 -1.96 -3.68 6.40
N HIS A 30 -2.05 -4.66 5.50
CA HIS A 30 -1.82 -6.07 5.82
C HIS A 30 -0.42 -6.33 6.40
N ILE A 31 0.60 -5.71 5.79
CA ILE A 31 1.98 -5.77 6.30
C ILE A 31 2.04 -5.13 7.70
N ALA A 32 1.49 -3.93 7.87
CA ALA A 32 1.51 -3.21 9.13
C ALA A 32 0.84 -4.01 10.26
N GLU A 33 -0.30 -4.64 9.98
CA GLU A 33 -0.99 -5.52 10.94
C GLU A 33 -0.14 -6.75 11.31
N SER A 34 0.55 -7.35 10.33
CA SER A 34 1.41 -8.52 10.55
C SER A 34 2.64 -8.19 11.41
N ILE A 35 3.26 -7.03 11.16
CA ILE A 35 4.36 -6.48 11.96
C ILE A 35 3.88 -6.18 13.38
N ALA A 36 2.71 -5.56 13.53
CA ALA A 36 2.14 -5.26 14.84
C ALA A 36 1.85 -6.53 15.66
N ASP A 37 1.56 -7.65 15.00
CA ASP A 37 1.43 -8.96 15.63
C ASP A 37 2.77 -9.67 15.92
N TYR A 38 3.91 -9.07 15.53
CA TYR A 38 5.25 -9.65 15.62
C TYR A 38 5.39 -10.96 14.81
N ASP A 39 4.59 -11.11 13.76
CA ASP A 39 4.58 -12.30 12.92
C ASP A 39 5.50 -12.12 11.69
N GLY A 40 6.78 -12.45 11.85
CA GLY A 40 7.77 -12.31 10.77
C GLY A 40 7.50 -13.20 9.55
N GLU A 41 6.94 -14.41 9.75
CA GLU A 41 6.61 -15.29 8.62
C GLU A 41 5.44 -14.72 7.80
N LEU A 42 4.39 -14.27 8.48
CA LEU A 42 3.25 -13.64 7.80
C LEU A 42 3.66 -12.31 7.15
N THR A 43 4.55 -11.55 7.79
CA THR A 43 5.06 -10.29 7.23
C THR A 43 5.81 -10.53 5.92
N ASP A 44 6.65 -11.57 5.85
CA ASP A 44 7.36 -11.96 4.62
C ASP A 44 6.39 -12.37 3.51
N ASP A 45 5.38 -13.19 3.83
CA ASP A 45 4.31 -13.57 2.89
C ASP A 45 3.56 -12.34 2.37
N CYS A 46 3.18 -11.41 3.25
CA CYS A 46 2.48 -10.17 2.87
C CYS A 46 3.37 -9.24 2.02
N LEU A 47 4.68 -9.17 2.28
CA LEU A 47 5.60 -8.38 1.47
C LEU A 47 5.76 -8.97 0.06
N ALA A 48 5.81 -10.30 -0.06
CA ALA A 48 5.84 -10.97 -1.35
C ALA A 48 4.55 -10.69 -2.16
N GLU A 49 3.37 -10.82 -1.53
CA GLU A 49 2.10 -10.47 -2.18
C GLU A 49 2.06 -8.99 -2.58
N PHE A 50 2.48 -8.08 -1.71
CA PHE A 50 2.56 -6.64 -2.01
C PHE A 50 3.47 -6.31 -3.20
N SER A 51 4.59 -7.02 -3.36
CA SER A 51 5.51 -6.82 -4.47
C SER A 51 4.83 -7.11 -5.83
N GLU A 52 3.99 -8.14 -5.90
CA GLU A 52 3.17 -8.43 -7.07
C GLU A 52 2.14 -7.31 -7.33
N ILE A 53 1.48 -6.83 -6.27
CA ILE A 53 0.51 -5.72 -6.35
C ILE A 53 1.15 -4.43 -6.86
N ILE A 54 2.38 -4.10 -6.43
CA ILE A 54 3.09 -2.92 -6.94
C ILE A 54 3.38 -3.04 -8.43
N ASP A 55 3.79 -4.21 -8.92
CA ASP A 55 4.08 -4.40 -10.34
C ASP A 55 2.82 -4.32 -11.21
N ASP A 56 1.70 -4.84 -10.72
CA ASP A 56 0.40 -4.71 -11.37
C ASP A 56 -0.10 -3.26 -11.34
N ALA A 57 -0.06 -2.59 -10.19
CA ALA A 57 -0.44 -1.19 -10.04
C ALA A 57 0.33 -0.27 -11.01
N ARG A 58 1.63 -0.52 -11.18
CA ARG A 58 2.47 0.24 -12.15
C ARG A 58 2.02 0.03 -13.59
N GLN A 59 1.69 -1.20 -13.97
CA GLN A 59 1.24 -1.53 -15.32
C GLN A 59 -0.14 -0.95 -15.60
N ASP A 60 -1.08 -1.13 -14.67
CA ASP A 60 -2.43 -0.64 -14.81
C ASP A 60 -2.51 0.88 -14.78
N ALA A 61 -1.75 1.54 -13.91
CA ALA A 61 -1.67 2.99 -13.88
C ALA A 61 -1.19 3.57 -15.22
N ARG A 62 -0.19 2.96 -15.88
CA ARG A 62 0.25 3.39 -17.22
C ARG A 62 -0.88 3.31 -18.23
N ARG A 63 -1.61 2.20 -18.24
CA ARG A 63 -2.73 1.95 -19.16
C ARG A 63 -3.87 2.95 -18.92
N VAL A 64 -4.33 3.06 -17.68
CA VAL A 64 -5.49 3.88 -17.27
C VAL A 64 -5.21 5.36 -17.50
N VAL A 65 -4.05 5.86 -17.08
CA VAL A 65 -3.67 7.27 -17.28
C VAL A 65 -3.53 7.60 -18.77
N GLY A 66 -2.91 6.71 -19.56
CA GLY A 66 -2.80 6.88 -21.00
C GLY A 66 -4.15 6.98 -21.71
N GLU A 67 -5.10 6.11 -21.35
CA GLU A 67 -6.45 6.14 -21.90
C GLU A 67 -7.21 7.40 -21.50
N LEU A 68 -7.10 7.84 -20.23
CA LEU A 68 -7.72 9.08 -19.76
C LEU A 68 -7.18 10.32 -20.46
N ILE A 69 -5.87 10.40 -20.69
CA ILE A 69 -5.25 11.50 -21.45
C ILE A 69 -5.82 11.54 -22.87
N GLY A 70 -5.89 10.38 -23.54
CA GLY A 70 -6.46 10.27 -24.88
C GLY A 70 -7.93 10.69 -24.95
N LEU A 71 -8.74 10.26 -23.98
CA LEU A 71 -10.16 10.65 -23.89
C LEU A 71 -10.33 12.15 -23.64
N ARG A 72 -9.56 12.74 -22.73
CA ARG A 72 -9.58 14.19 -22.47
C ARG A 72 -9.20 14.98 -23.72
N GLN A 73 -8.17 14.55 -24.44
CA GLN A 73 -7.77 15.18 -25.70
C GLN A 73 -8.87 15.09 -26.76
N ALA A 74 -9.49 13.91 -26.95
CA ALA A 74 -10.55 13.72 -27.94
C ALA A 74 -11.83 14.53 -27.62
N LEU A 75 -12.18 14.66 -26.34
CA LEU A 75 -13.30 15.48 -25.87
C LEU A 75 -13.02 16.99 -26.04
N THR A 76 -11.79 17.42 -25.79
CA THR A 76 -11.39 18.83 -25.92
C THR A 76 -11.13 19.21 -27.38
N SER A 77 -10.57 18.35 -28.24
CA SER A 77 -10.33 18.68 -29.66
C SER A 77 -11.61 18.89 -30.49
N GLY A 78 -12.77 18.44 -29.98
CA GLY A 78 -14.09 18.69 -30.57
C GLY A 78 -14.74 20.03 -30.15
N MET A 79 -14.19 20.73 -29.15
CA MET A 79 -14.64 22.05 -28.71
C MET A 79 -13.48 23.03 -28.87
N ARG A 80 -13.72 24.23 -29.41
CA ARG A 80 -12.70 25.27 -29.58
C ARG A 80 -11.67 25.29 -28.44
N ALA A 81 -10.40 25.11 -28.81
CA ALA A 81 -9.24 25.21 -27.93
C ALA A 81 -9.31 26.49 -27.08
N GLY A 82 -9.29 26.30 -25.77
CA GLY A 82 -9.28 27.40 -24.81
C GLY A 82 -9.11 26.85 -23.40
N LEU A 83 -7.94 27.20 -22.83
CA LEU A 83 -7.50 27.03 -21.44
C LEU A 83 -6.89 25.66 -21.11
N LEU A 84 -5.56 25.66 -21.22
CA LEU A 84 -4.65 24.70 -20.61
C LEU A 84 -4.76 24.78 -19.08
N SER A 85 -4.81 23.61 -18.46
CA SER A 85 -4.82 23.37 -17.02
C SER A 85 -3.78 24.22 -16.30
N ALA A 86 -4.21 24.95 -15.28
CA ALA A 86 -3.30 25.45 -14.27
C ALA A 86 -2.80 24.22 -13.49
N SER A 87 -1.48 23.98 -13.53
CA SER A 87 -0.80 23.00 -12.69
C SER A 87 -1.20 23.21 -11.23
N ALA A 88 -1.58 22.15 -10.52
CA ALA A 88 -1.78 22.20 -9.07
C ALA A 88 -0.57 22.88 -8.43
N SER A 89 -0.84 23.87 -7.57
CA SER A 89 0.19 24.55 -6.80
C SER A 89 0.91 23.53 -5.90
N ALA A 90 2.23 23.60 -5.85
CA ALA A 90 3.08 22.72 -5.03
C ALA A 90 2.74 22.74 -3.52
N GLU A 91 1.89 23.66 -3.06
CA GLU A 91 1.41 23.78 -1.67
C GLU A 91 0.40 22.71 -1.22
N GLU A 92 -0.15 21.88 -2.12
CA GLU A 92 -1.14 20.83 -1.77
C GLU A 92 -0.54 19.41 -1.61
N ARG A 93 0.78 19.24 -1.70
CA ARG A 93 1.39 17.90 -1.64
C ARG A 93 1.79 17.52 -0.22
N ILE A 94 1.30 16.38 0.28
CA ILE A 94 1.89 15.75 1.47
C ILE A 94 3.38 15.47 1.24
N PRO A 95 4.25 15.71 2.24
CA PRO A 95 5.66 15.37 2.14
C PRO A 95 5.83 13.86 1.92
N GLU A 96 6.77 13.50 1.04
CA GLU A 96 7.16 12.11 0.89
C GLU A 96 7.68 11.56 2.22
N PRO A 97 7.25 10.36 2.65
CA PRO A 97 7.78 9.72 3.84
C PRO A 97 9.30 9.55 3.76
N GLU A 98 9.96 9.67 4.91
CA GLU A 98 11.41 9.47 4.99
C GLU A 98 11.79 8.01 4.71
N PHE A 99 13.03 7.78 4.28
CA PHE A 99 13.50 6.41 4.09
C PHE A 99 13.83 5.80 5.46
N LEU A 100 13.19 4.69 5.80
CA LEU A 100 13.41 3.94 7.04
C LEU A 100 13.96 2.56 6.70
N ASP A 101 15.21 2.29 7.08
CA ASP A 101 15.86 0.99 6.90
C ASP A 101 16.38 0.44 8.25
N ALA A 102 17.08 -0.69 8.21
CA ALA A 102 17.69 -1.30 9.40
C ALA A 102 18.57 -0.30 10.16
N ILE A 103 19.41 0.47 9.46
CA ILE A 103 20.32 1.44 10.06
C ILE A 103 19.52 2.53 10.79
N GLY A 104 18.49 3.07 10.14
CA GLY A 104 17.60 4.06 10.75
C GLY A 104 16.91 3.54 12.02
N LEU A 105 16.43 2.29 12.01
CA LEU A 105 15.82 1.65 13.18
C LEU A 105 16.82 1.44 14.31
N GLU A 106 18.06 1.04 14.00
CA GLU A 106 19.12 0.87 14.99
C GLU A 106 19.61 2.19 15.57
N ASP A 107 19.70 3.25 14.76
CA ASP A 107 20.10 4.58 15.22
C ASP A 107 19.05 5.20 16.15
N LEU A 108 17.76 5.04 15.84
CA LEU A 108 16.65 5.57 16.64
C LEU A 108 16.39 4.74 17.91
N TYR A 109 16.55 3.41 17.82
CA TYR A 109 16.37 2.48 18.92
C TYR A 109 17.60 1.57 19.08
N PRO A 110 18.70 2.12 19.62
CA PRO A 110 19.96 1.38 19.72
C PRO A 110 19.91 0.29 20.78
N LEU A 111 20.53 -0.85 20.46
CA LEU A 111 20.62 -2.00 21.35
C LEU A 111 22.03 -2.60 21.33
N THR A 112 22.93 -2.04 22.14
CA THR A 112 24.32 -2.51 22.23
C THR A 112 24.53 -3.38 23.48
N ALA A 113 25.12 -4.56 23.29
CA ALA A 113 25.44 -5.46 24.40
C ALA A 113 26.58 -4.91 25.29
N PRO A 114 26.54 -5.15 26.61
CA PRO A 114 25.49 -5.84 27.36
C PRO A 114 24.29 -4.94 27.67
N PHE A 115 23.07 -5.46 27.52
CA PHE A 115 21.82 -4.75 27.82
C PHE A 115 20.92 -5.55 28.78
N SER A 116 20.00 -4.86 29.43
CA SER A 116 18.97 -5.49 30.26
C SER A 116 17.81 -6.01 29.42
N VAL A 117 17.02 -6.96 29.96
CA VAL A 117 15.79 -7.44 29.31
C VAL A 117 14.80 -6.30 29.06
N ARG A 118 14.70 -5.34 29.99
CA ARG A 118 13.85 -4.15 29.82
C ARG A 118 14.33 -3.31 28.64
N THR A 119 15.62 -3.02 28.55
CA THR A 119 16.20 -2.23 27.45
C THR A 119 15.98 -2.89 26.10
N MET A 120 16.15 -4.22 26.02
CA MET A 120 15.84 -4.99 24.82
C MET A 120 14.36 -4.89 24.46
N ASN A 121 13.45 -5.07 25.43
CA ASN A 121 12.01 -4.97 25.19
C ASN A 121 11.63 -3.57 24.69
N ASP A 122 12.07 -2.51 25.37
CA ASP A 122 11.77 -1.12 25.02
C ASP A 122 12.29 -0.78 23.60
N ALA A 123 13.51 -1.21 23.24
CA ALA A 123 14.08 -0.96 21.92
C ALA A 123 13.34 -1.72 20.80
N LEU A 124 13.10 -3.02 20.98
CA LEU A 124 12.46 -3.84 19.94
C LEU A 124 10.98 -3.48 19.74
N THR A 125 10.26 -3.18 20.82
CA THR A 125 8.90 -2.63 20.72
C THR A 125 8.91 -1.27 20.02
N GLY A 126 9.88 -0.40 20.33
CA GLY A 126 10.02 0.88 19.65
C GLY A 126 10.29 0.75 18.14
N ARG A 127 11.16 -0.17 17.72
CA ARG A 127 11.39 -0.48 16.30
C ARG A 127 10.11 -0.95 15.61
N THR A 128 9.37 -1.87 16.23
CA THR A 128 8.09 -2.37 15.71
C THR A 128 7.06 -1.24 15.59
N GLU A 129 6.84 -0.45 16.65
CA GLU A 129 5.87 0.64 16.66
C GLU A 129 6.21 1.72 15.62
N LEU A 130 7.48 2.10 15.50
CA LEU A 130 7.93 3.04 14.48
C LEU A 130 7.69 2.51 13.07
N THR A 131 7.98 1.24 12.81
CA THR A 131 7.75 0.63 11.50
C THR A 131 6.26 0.62 11.14
N VAL A 132 5.38 0.25 12.06
CA VAL A 132 3.92 0.28 11.87
C VAL A 132 3.42 1.70 11.60
N GLN A 133 3.89 2.67 12.38
CA GLN A 133 3.56 4.08 12.15
C GLN A 133 4.01 4.54 10.76
N HIS A 134 5.24 4.21 10.38
CA HIS A 134 5.80 4.58 9.09
C HIS A 134 5.01 4.00 7.91
N LEU A 135 4.62 2.72 7.98
CA LEU A 135 3.75 2.11 6.97
C LEU A 135 2.39 2.81 6.87
N THR A 136 1.82 3.25 7.99
CA THR A 136 0.56 4.04 8.03
C THR A 136 0.72 5.42 7.36
N GLU A 137 1.89 6.05 7.50
CA GLU A 137 2.24 7.29 6.80
C GLU A 137 2.35 7.06 5.29
N ILE A 138 2.95 5.94 4.86
CA ILE A 138 3.03 5.56 3.44
C ILE A 138 1.63 5.28 2.85
N VAL A 139 0.73 4.63 3.59
CA VAL A 139 -0.68 4.46 3.19
C VAL A 139 -1.31 5.82 2.90
N SER A 140 -1.21 6.74 3.85
CA SER A 140 -1.79 8.09 3.73
C SER A 140 -1.21 8.83 2.53
N PHE A 141 0.11 8.78 2.36
CA PHE A 141 0.80 9.36 1.20
C PHE A 141 0.30 8.75 -0.12
N THR A 142 0.17 7.42 -0.19
CA THR A 142 -0.27 6.71 -1.40
C THR A 142 -1.68 7.13 -1.83
N LEU A 143 -2.62 7.17 -0.89
CA LEU A 143 -4.00 7.54 -1.15
C LEU A 143 -4.12 9.01 -1.59
N GLU A 144 -3.42 9.92 -0.93
CA GLU A 144 -3.48 11.34 -1.26
C GLU A 144 -2.83 11.66 -2.61
N GLN A 145 -1.68 11.06 -2.92
CA GLN A 145 -1.06 11.22 -4.24
C GLN A 145 -1.94 10.62 -5.35
N THR A 146 -2.61 9.48 -5.08
CA THR A 146 -3.55 8.87 -6.02
C THR A 146 -4.76 9.78 -6.28
N ASP A 147 -5.36 10.35 -5.23
CA ASP A 147 -6.47 11.30 -5.35
C ASP A 147 -6.06 12.57 -6.11
N MET A 148 -4.85 13.09 -5.86
CA MET A 148 -4.32 14.23 -6.59
C MET A 148 -4.23 13.92 -8.09
N VAL A 149 -3.76 12.74 -8.50
CA VAL A 149 -3.70 12.36 -9.92
C VAL A 149 -5.09 12.15 -10.52
N ALA A 150 -6.03 11.57 -9.79
CA ALA A 150 -7.41 11.41 -10.25
C ALA A 150 -8.05 12.77 -10.60
N ARG A 151 -7.75 13.82 -9.83
CA ARG A 151 -8.16 15.21 -10.09
C ARG A 151 -7.35 15.83 -11.23
N GLU A 152 -6.02 15.74 -11.16
CA GLU A 152 -5.09 16.28 -12.15
C GLU A 152 -4.07 15.23 -12.62
N LEU A 153 -4.33 14.64 -13.79
CA LEU A 153 -3.51 13.54 -14.36
C LEU A 153 -2.02 13.88 -14.57
N GLY A 154 -1.68 15.18 -14.62
CA GLY A 154 -0.31 15.65 -14.79
C GLY A 154 0.42 15.97 -13.49
N ALA A 155 -0.23 15.84 -12.33
CA ALA A 155 0.36 16.25 -11.05
C ALA A 155 1.57 15.39 -10.65
N VAL A 156 1.44 14.07 -10.77
CA VAL A 156 2.46 13.05 -10.46
C VAL A 156 2.34 11.88 -11.42
N SER A 157 3.46 11.19 -11.67
CA SER A 157 3.45 9.94 -12.44
C SER A 157 3.14 8.76 -11.53
N LEU A 158 1.90 8.23 -11.56
CA LEU A 158 1.50 7.06 -10.76
C LEU A 158 2.44 5.85 -10.87
N PRO A 159 2.94 5.48 -12.07
CA PRO A 159 3.88 4.36 -12.16
C PRO A 159 5.22 4.60 -11.42
N HIS A 160 5.67 5.86 -11.32
CA HIS A 160 6.86 6.20 -10.53
C HIS A 160 6.51 6.32 -9.04
N LEU A 161 5.34 6.84 -8.71
CA LEU A 161 4.82 6.86 -7.34
C LEU A 161 4.77 5.45 -6.76
N TYR A 162 4.12 4.50 -7.43
CA TYR A 162 4.00 3.12 -6.92
C TYR A 162 5.34 2.40 -6.86
N ALA A 163 6.26 2.65 -7.81
CA ALA A 163 7.62 2.14 -7.69
C ALA A 163 8.31 2.67 -6.42
N ARG A 164 8.16 3.97 -6.14
CA ARG A 164 8.76 4.60 -4.96
C ARG A 164 8.13 4.15 -3.65
N VAL A 165 6.81 3.98 -3.62
CA VAL A 165 6.09 3.39 -2.49
C VAL A 165 6.58 1.98 -2.22
N GLY A 166 6.78 1.17 -3.28
CA GLY A 166 7.38 -0.15 -3.17
C GLY A 166 8.74 -0.12 -2.47
N GLU A 167 9.66 0.73 -2.92
CA GLU A 167 10.99 0.90 -2.32
C GLU A 167 10.95 1.29 -0.84
N LEU A 168 10.04 2.21 -0.46
CA LEU A 168 9.90 2.67 0.93
C LEU A 168 9.38 1.56 1.85
N VAL A 169 8.37 0.81 1.39
CA VAL A 169 7.79 -0.31 2.14
C VAL A 169 8.80 -1.43 2.28
N GLU A 170 9.46 -1.84 1.20
CA GLU A 170 10.47 -2.90 1.21
C GLU A 170 11.58 -2.59 2.21
N ALA A 171 12.16 -1.39 2.16
CA ALA A 171 13.22 -0.98 3.08
C ALA A 171 12.80 -1.04 4.56
N ALA A 172 11.59 -0.56 4.88
CA ALA A 172 11.09 -0.54 6.25
C ALA A 172 10.81 -1.95 6.77
N VAL A 173 10.21 -2.80 5.94
CA VAL A 173 9.87 -4.18 6.30
C VAL A 173 11.12 -5.03 6.45
N GLU A 174 12.04 -4.98 5.47
CA GLU A 174 13.31 -5.70 5.55
C GLU A 174 14.14 -5.24 6.76
N GLY A 175 14.18 -3.92 7.01
CA GLY A 175 14.85 -3.36 8.17
C GLY A 175 14.28 -3.87 9.50
N TRP A 176 12.96 -3.97 9.61
CA TRP A 176 12.31 -4.56 10.79
C TRP A 176 12.58 -6.07 10.91
N MET A 177 12.49 -6.80 9.80
CA MET A 177 12.74 -8.24 9.76
C MET A 177 14.16 -8.57 10.25
N GLU A 178 15.16 -7.84 9.77
CA GLU A 178 16.55 -8.01 10.21
C GLU A 178 16.70 -7.68 11.71
N THR A 179 16.34 -6.45 12.08
CA THR A 179 16.66 -5.88 13.39
C THR A 179 15.78 -6.39 14.54
N VAL A 180 14.66 -7.07 14.24
CA VAL A 180 13.72 -7.59 15.25
C VAL A 180 13.53 -9.10 15.12
N CYS A 181 13.19 -9.62 13.93
CA CYS A 181 12.87 -11.03 13.76
C CYS A 181 14.12 -11.92 13.70
N VAL A 182 15.10 -11.55 12.90
CA VAL A 182 16.32 -12.33 12.66
C VAL A 182 17.26 -12.23 13.86
N ASP A 183 17.52 -11.03 14.36
CA ASP A 183 18.44 -10.81 15.47
C ASP A 183 17.85 -11.25 16.82
N HIS A 184 16.53 -11.17 16.99
CA HIS A 184 15.85 -11.43 18.26
C HIS A 184 14.66 -12.41 18.16
N PRO A 185 14.86 -13.64 17.64
CA PRO A 185 13.77 -14.57 17.36
C PRO A 185 13.06 -15.11 18.61
N ALA A 186 13.71 -15.06 19.77
CA ALA A 186 13.06 -15.44 21.04
C ALA A 186 12.06 -14.38 21.52
N PHE A 187 12.33 -13.10 21.22
CA PHE A 187 11.45 -12.00 21.55
C PHE A 187 10.19 -12.05 20.68
N THR A 188 10.33 -12.17 19.36
CA THR A 188 9.19 -12.26 18.44
C THR A 188 8.30 -13.46 18.72
N ARG A 189 8.86 -14.66 18.97
CA ARG A 189 8.08 -15.83 19.41
C ARG A 189 7.27 -15.60 20.68
N THR A 190 7.76 -14.74 21.59
CA THR A 190 7.05 -14.43 22.83
C THR A 190 5.94 -13.40 22.61
N MET A 191 6.16 -12.46 21.68
CA MET A 191 5.23 -11.39 21.38
C MET A 191 4.15 -11.78 20.36
N ARG A 192 4.38 -12.81 19.56
CA ARG A 192 3.47 -13.25 18.49
C ARG A 192 2.05 -13.49 19.01
N GLY A 193 1.05 -12.98 18.28
CA GLY A 193 -0.36 -13.08 18.66
C GLY A 193 -0.83 -11.99 19.63
N SER A 194 0.01 -10.98 19.91
CA SER A 194 -0.35 -9.86 20.78
C SER A 194 -1.28 -8.85 20.09
N ASN A 195 -1.32 -8.83 18.76
CA ASN A 195 -2.18 -7.96 17.97
C ASN A 195 -2.63 -8.67 16.68
N PRO A 196 -3.50 -9.69 16.79
CA PRO A 196 -3.82 -10.56 15.67
C PRO A 196 -4.39 -9.78 14.47
N PRO A 197 -3.89 -9.99 13.24
CA PRO A 197 -4.32 -9.23 12.07
C PRO A 197 -5.81 -9.37 11.77
N THR A 198 -6.46 -8.25 11.49
CA THR A 198 -7.88 -8.18 11.15
C THR A 198 -8.16 -8.75 9.77
N PHE A 199 -7.25 -8.55 8.81
CA PHE A 199 -7.42 -9.05 7.44
C PHE A 199 -7.52 -10.57 7.37
N LEU A 200 -6.81 -11.30 8.26
CA LEU A 200 -6.93 -12.76 8.35
C LEU A 200 -8.33 -13.20 8.80
N ALA A 201 -8.95 -12.46 9.72
CA ALA A 201 -10.31 -12.75 10.15
C ALA A 201 -11.33 -12.51 9.02
N GLU A 202 -11.11 -11.48 8.21
CA GLU A 202 -11.95 -11.20 7.04
C GLU A 202 -11.74 -12.25 5.94
N ARG A 203 -10.49 -12.64 5.65
CA ARG A 203 -10.16 -13.71 4.68
C ARG A 203 -10.83 -15.03 5.08
N ALA A 204 -10.75 -15.43 6.35
CA ALA A 204 -11.42 -16.62 6.86
C ALA A 204 -12.96 -16.55 6.74
N ARG A 205 -13.55 -15.36 6.92
CA ARG A 205 -15.00 -15.13 6.70
C ARG A 205 -15.36 -15.30 5.23
N ILE A 206 -14.58 -14.72 4.32
CA ILE A 206 -14.79 -14.81 2.87
C ILE A 206 -14.71 -16.27 2.42
N ASP A 207 -13.68 -17.01 2.85
CA ASP A 207 -13.49 -18.43 2.51
C ASP A 207 -14.68 -19.29 2.95
N ALA A 208 -15.21 -19.04 4.15
CA ALA A 208 -16.41 -19.72 4.63
C ALA A 208 -17.64 -19.45 3.75
N ILE A 209 -17.79 -18.23 3.24
CA ILE A 209 -18.87 -17.86 2.31
C ILE A 209 -18.67 -18.55 0.95
N VAL A 210 -17.45 -18.51 0.40
CA VAL A 210 -17.11 -19.16 -0.87
C VAL A 210 -17.37 -20.66 -0.80
N ALA A 211 -16.93 -21.32 0.28
CA ALA A 211 -17.19 -22.74 0.52
C ALA A 211 -18.70 -23.06 0.58
N LYS A 212 -19.49 -22.21 1.24
CA LYS A 212 -20.95 -22.34 1.31
C LYS A 212 -21.61 -22.17 -0.06
N VAL A 213 -21.15 -21.22 -0.88
CA VAL A 213 -21.66 -21.02 -2.24
C VAL A 213 -21.29 -22.20 -3.14
N ALA A 214 -20.04 -22.68 -3.07
CA ALA A 214 -19.58 -23.85 -3.80
C ALA A 214 -20.42 -25.09 -3.44
N ALA A 215 -20.66 -25.33 -2.15
CA ALA A 215 -21.52 -26.42 -1.66
C ALA A 215 -22.98 -26.28 -2.13
N LYS A 216 -23.51 -25.06 -2.26
CA LYS A 216 -24.86 -24.82 -2.78
C LYS A 216 -24.94 -25.03 -4.30
N ARG A 217 -23.88 -24.68 -5.05
CA ARG A 217 -23.80 -24.91 -6.50
C ARG A 217 -23.69 -26.40 -6.83
N SER A 218 -22.86 -27.14 -6.09
CA SER A 218 -22.73 -28.60 -6.28
C SER A 218 -24.05 -29.34 -6.03
N ARG A 219 -24.85 -28.91 -5.03
CA ARG A 219 -26.18 -29.46 -4.75
C ARG A 219 -27.28 -29.10 -5.76
N ARG A 220 -27.07 -28.09 -6.61
CA ARG A 220 -28.04 -27.67 -7.66
C ARG A 220 -27.68 -28.20 -9.05
N GLY A 221 -26.44 -28.70 -9.22
CA GLY A 221 -25.95 -29.35 -10.43
C GLY A 221 -25.96 -30.88 -10.37
N ALA A 222 -26.50 -31.47 -9.29
CA ALA A 222 -26.82 -32.88 -9.12
C ALA A 222 -28.34 -33.05 -9.07
#